data_AF-A0A432K0G1-F1
#
_entry.id   AF-A0A432K0G1-F1
#
_cell.length_a   1.000
_cell.length_b   1.000
_cell.length_c   1.000
_cell.angle_alpha   90.00
_cell.angle_beta   90.00
_cell.angle_gamma   90.00
#
_symmetry.space_group_name_H-M   'P 1'
#
loop_
_entity.id
_entity.type
_entity.pdbx_description
1 polymer ?
#
loop_
_entity_poly.entity_id
_entity_poly.type
_entity_poly.pdbx_seq_one_letter_code
_entity_poly.pdbx_strand_id
1 'polypeptide(L)'
;MSKITADDVWERGTAFGSPERVVTQMKRYMHEAGATSFLHQMRIGGLEHKKVMRSMELYAKHVMAALREEEVRMKTATAVI
;
A
#
# COMPACT_ATOMS: atom_id res chain seq x y z
N MET A 1 -5.27 -26.15 -12.62
CA MET A 1 -5.08 -24.96 -11.76
C MET A 1 -4.48 -23.85 -12.61
N SER A 2 -5.05 -22.65 -12.58
CA SER A 2 -4.45 -21.49 -13.26
C SER A 2 -3.09 -21.17 -12.61
N LYS A 3 -2.06 -20.92 -13.43
CA LYS A 3 -0.71 -20.55 -12.96
C LYS A 3 -0.70 -19.05 -12.65
N ILE A 4 -1.24 -18.66 -11.51
CA ILE A 4 -1.17 -17.28 -11.02
C ILE A 4 0.10 -17.15 -10.15
N THR A 5 0.97 -16.23 -10.51
CA THR A 5 2.20 -15.91 -9.76
C THR A 5 1.94 -14.79 -8.74
N ALA A 6 2.91 -14.56 -7.84
CA ALA A 6 2.83 -13.41 -6.94
C ALA A 6 2.84 -12.09 -7.72
N ASP A 7 3.67 -11.99 -8.77
CA ASP A 7 3.77 -10.76 -9.56
C ASP A 7 2.45 -10.46 -10.30
N ASP A 8 1.77 -11.48 -10.83
CA ASP A 8 0.42 -11.30 -11.41
C ASP A 8 -0.55 -10.65 -10.42
N VAL A 9 -0.50 -11.05 -9.15
CA VAL A 9 -1.41 -10.57 -8.11
C VAL A 9 -1.06 -9.13 -7.69
N TRP A 10 0.22 -8.77 -7.74
CA TRP A 10 0.69 -7.41 -7.47
C TRP A 10 0.34 -6.46 -8.62
N GLU A 11 0.61 -6.84 -9.87
CA GLU A 11 0.30 -6.05 -11.07
C GLU A 11 -1.20 -5.71 -11.14
N ARG A 12 -2.05 -6.64 -10.69
CA ARG A 12 -3.50 -6.47 -10.59
C ARG A 12 -3.96 -5.63 -9.41
N GLY A 13 -3.06 -5.22 -8.51
CA GLY A 13 -3.37 -4.25 -7.48
C GLY A 13 -3.04 -4.66 -6.04
N THR A 14 -2.69 -5.90 -5.78
CA THR A 14 -2.53 -6.33 -4.38
C THR A 14 -1.26 -5.72 -3.79
N ALA A 15 -1.41 -4.97 -2.70
CA ALA A 15 -0.28 -4.36 -2.00
C ALA A 15 0.31 -5.35 -0.97
N PHE A 16 1.44 -5.98 -1.30
CA PHE A 16 2.16 -6.90 -0.41
C PHE A 16 3.67 -6.89 -0.71
N GLY A 17 4.47 -7.47 0.19
CA GLY A 17 5.92 -7.55 0.07
C GLY A 17 6.64 -6.53 0.96
N SER A 18 7.67 -5.88 0.44
CA SER A 18 8.44 -4.87 1.18
C SER A 18 7.65 -3.56 1.34
N PRO A 19 8.00 -2.70 2.32
CA PRO A 19 7.37 -1.39 2.46
C PRO A 19 7.41 -0.56 1.18
N GLU A 20 8.52 -0.59 0.44
CA GLU A 20 8.71 0.17 -0.80
C GLU A 20 7.72 -0.28 -1.88
N ARG A 21 7.56 -1.61 -2.04
CA ARG A 21 6.61 -2.19 -3.01
C ARG A 21 5.16 -1.84 -2.67
N VAL A 22 4.82 -1.84 -1.38
CA VAL A 22 3.51 -1.39 -0.89
C VAL A 22 3.32 0.09 -1.16
N VAL A 23 4.29 0.94 -0.85
CA VAL A 23 4.22 2.40 -1.11
C VAL A 23 3.96 2.68 -2.59
N THR A 24 4.66 2.02 -3.51
CA THR A 24 4.43 2.19 -4.95
C THR A 24 2.97 1.93 -5.33
N GLN A 25 2.39 0.82 -4.83
CA GLN A 25 1.01 0.46 -5.14
C GLN A 25 0.01 1.45 -4.53
N MET A 26 0.26 1.89 -3.30
CA MET A 26 -0.62 2.82 -2.58
C MET A 26 -0.61 4.22 -3.22
N LYS A 27 0.57 4.73 -3.59
CA LYS A 27 0.68 6.01 -4.31
C LYS A 27 -0.01 5.93 -5.66
N ARG A 28 0.10 4.80 -6.37
CA ARG A 28 -0.64 4.56 -7.60
C ARG A 28 -2.15 4.74 -7.39
N TYR A 29 -2.71 4.21 -6.31
CA TYR A 29 -4.12 4.44 -5.97
C TYR A 29 -4.47 5.88 -5.63
N MET A 30 -3.59 6.60 -4.93
CA MET A 30 -3.80 8.03 -4.65
C MET A 30 -3.91 8.84 -5.95
N HIS A 31 -3.03 8.57 -6.92
CA HIS A 31 -2.99 9.31 -8.19
C HIS A 31 -4.03 8.87 -9.21
N GLU A 32 -4.16 7.56 -9.45
CA GLU A 32 -5.02 7.04 -10.52
C GLU A 32 -6.49 7.00 -10.11
N ALA A 33 -6.77 6.68 -8.84
CA ALA A 33 -8.14 6.50 -8.33
C ALA A 33 -8.60 7.64 -7.42
N GLY A 34 -7.73 8.62 -7.12
CA GLY A 34 -8.04 9.70 -6.17
C GLY A 34 -8.24 9.21 -4.74
N ALA A 35 -7.65 8.06 -4.38
CA ALA A 35 -7.87 7.46 -3.06
C ALA A 35 -7.25 8.31 -1.95
N THR A 36 -8.06 8.74 -0.98
CA THR A 36 -7.64 9.55 0.17
C THR A 36 -7.63 8.76 1.48
N SER A 37 -8.24 7.58 1.49
CA SER A 37 -8.41 6.73 2.67
C SER A 37 -8.34 5.28 2.27
N PHE A 38 -7.72 4.45 3.12
CA PHE A 38 -7.44 3.05 2.82
C PHE A 38 -7.82 2.14 3.99
N LEU A 39 -8.46 1.02 3.67
CA LEU A 39 -8.74 -0.07 4.61
C LEU A 39 -7.91 -1.29 4.19
N HIS A 40 -7.23 -1.91 5.15
CA HIS A 40 -6.29 -3.00 4.87
C HIS A 40 -6.75 -4.31 5.51
N GLN A 41 -6.88 -5.35 4.69
CA GLN A 41 -7.01 -6.72 5.17
C GLN A 41 -5.60 -7.33 5.35
N MET A 42 -5.00 -7.13 6.52
CA MET A 42 -3.60 -7.55 6.78
C MET A 42 -3.46 -9.00 7.24
N ARG A 43 -4.55 -9.63 7.69
CA ARG A 43 -4.58 -11.05 8.06
C ARG A 43 -5.53 -11.78 7.12
N ILE A 44 -4.95 -12.64 6.29
CA ILE A 44 -5.68 -13.52 5.38
C ILE A 44 -5.29 -14.96 5.73
N GLY A 45 -6.28 -15.83 5.92
CA GLY A 45 -6.08 -17.24 6.25
C GLY A 45 -5.28 -17.47 7.55
N GLY A 46 -4.40 -18.47 7.54
CA GLY A 46 -3.66 -18.96 8.70
C GLY A 46 -2.36 -18.21 9.04
N LEU A 47 -2.21 -16.95 8.62
CA LEU A 47 -0.99 -16.19 8.92
C LEU A 47 -0.72 -16.09 10.43
N GLU A 48 0.51 -16.43 10.81
CA GLU A 48 0.97 -16.34 12.19
C GLU A 48 0.81 -14.90 12.73
N HIS A 49 0.24 -14.78 13.93
CA HIS A 49 -0.07 -13.49 14.53
C HIS A 49 1.15 -12.56 14.60
N LYS A 50 2.33 -13.06 14.98
CA LYS A 50 3.56 -12.26 15.06
C LYS A 50 3.96 -11.63 13.71
N LYS A 51 3.70 -12.31 12.59
CA LYS A 51 3.99 -11.79 11.24
C LYS A 51 3.00 -10.69 10.85
N VAL A 52 1.73 -10.86 11.22
CA VAL A 52 0.70 -9.83 11.04
C VAL A 52 1.07 -8.57 11.83
N MET A 53 1.40 -8.71 13.11
CA MET A 53 1.82 -7.58 13.96
C MET A 53 3.06 -6.87 13.41
N ARG A 54 4.05 -7.63 12.92
CA ARG A 54 5.23 -7.06 12.26
C ARG A 54 4.87 -6.30 10.97
N SER A 55 3.94 -6.80 10.17
CA SER A 55 3.46 -6.11 8.97
C SER A 55 2.76 -4.80 9.33
N MET A 56 1.91 -4.79 10.37
CA MET A 56 1.27 -3.57 10.87
C MET A 56 2.30 -2.54 11.37
N GLU A 57 3.35 -2.99 12.09
CA GLU A 57 4.43 -2.12 12.55
C GLU A 57 5.19 -1.49 11.38
N LEU A 58 5.59 -2.29 10.38
CA LEU A 58 6.28 -1.80 9.20
C LEU A 58 5.42 -0.84 8.38
N TYR A 59 4.12 -1.15 8.24
CA TYR A 59 3.16 -0.29 7.57
C TYR A 59 3.05 1.07 8.26
N ALA A 60 2.87 1.07 9.59
CA ALA A 60 2.77 2.30 10.37
C ALA A 60 4.05 3.16 10.32
N LYS A 61 5.23 2.52 10.38
CA LYS A 61 6.52 3.24 10.42
C LYS A 61 6.96 3.76 9.06
N HIS A 62 6.81 2.97 8.00
CA HIS A 62 7.42 3.27 6.71
C HIS A 62 6.39 3.68 5.66
N VAL A 63 5.30 2.92 5.53
CA VAL A 63 4.31 3.15 4.48
C VAL A 63 3.51 4.42 4.77
N MET A 64 2.95 4.56 5.98
CA MET A 64 2.15 5.73 6.34
C MET A 64 2.94 7.04 6.28
N ALA A 65 4.22 7.03 6.62
CA ALA A 65 5.09 8.21 6.50
C ALA A 65 5.16 8.66 5.02
N ALA A 66 5.50 7.74 4.12
CA ALA A 66 5.62 8.02 2.69
C ALA A 66 4.29 8.46 2.03
N LEU A 67 3.14 7.95 2.51
CA LEU A 67 1.82 8.37 2.00
C LEU A 67 1.41 9.76 2.49
N ARG A 68 1.80 10.15 3.71
CA ARG A 68 1.55 11.51 4.22
C ARG A 68 2.37 12.55 3.45
N GLU A 69 3.64 12.26 3.20
CA GLU A 69 4.49 13.12 2.36
C GLU A 69 3.92 13.25 0.94
N GLU A 70 3.41 12.15 0.39
CA GLU A 70 2.73 12.14 -0.89
C GLU A 70 1.48 13.03 -0.89
N GLU A 71 0.62 12.88 0.11
CA GLU A 71 -0.61 13.65 0.25
C GLU A 71 -0.32 15.16 0.32
N VAL A 72 0.69 15.57 1.07
CA VAL A 72 1.15 16.97 1.12
C VAL A 72 1.57 17.44 -0.26
N ARG A 73 2.41 16.67 -0.97
CA ARG A 73 2.87 17.03 -2.32
C ARG A 73 1.71 17.18 -3.29
N MET A 74 0.74 16.27 -3.27
CA MET A 74 -0.45 16.33 -4.12
C MET A 74 -1.28 17.58 -3.82
N LYS A 75 -1.53 17.90 -2.55
CA LYS A 75 -2.25 19.12 -2.15
C LYS A 75 -1.54 20.39 -2.61
N THR A 76 -0.21 20.45 -2.48
CA THR A 76 0.57 21.59 -2.97
C THR A 76 0.50 21.71 -4.49
N ALA A 77 0.59 20.61 -5.24
CA ALA A 77 0.49 20.63 -6.70
C ALA A 77 -0.89 21.14 -7.19
N THR A 78 -1.97 20.71 -6.54
CA THR A 78 -3.33 21.18 -6.87
C THR A 78 -3.53 22.66 -6.53
N ALA A 79 -2.88 23.19 -5.48
CA ALA A 79 -3.02 24.59 -5.07
C ALA A 79 -2.28 25.59 -5.98
N VAL A 80 -1.45 25.11 -6.91
CA VAL A 80 -0.69 25.93 -7.88
C VAL A 80 -1.41 26.05 -9.23
N ILE A 81 -2.55 25.36 -9.40
CA ILE A 81 -3.43 25.41 -10.58
C ILE A 81 -4.64 26.28 -10.24
#